data_AF-A0A7X5N3V0-F1
#
_entry.id   AF-A0A7X5N3V0-F1
#
_cell.length_a   1.000
_cell.length_b   1.000
_cell.length_c   1.000
_cell.angle_alpha   90.00
_cell.angle_beta   90.00
_cell.angle_gamma   90.00
#
_symmetry.space_group_name_H-M   'P 1'
#
loop_
_entity.id
_entity.type
_entity.pdbx_description
1 polymer ?
#
loop_
_entity_poly.entity_id
_entity_poly.type
_entity_poly.pdbx_seq_one_letter_code
_entity_poly.pdbx_strand_id
1 'polypeptide(L)'
;QDMTDAGVEVHRYRPLTWYNLHRVNNRTHRKLLVIDGRIGFTGGVGVADQWMGDAQDPEHWRDSHYRIEGPVVAQVQAAFNDNWIKSTGRVLNGAEYY
;
A
#
# COMPACT_ATOMS: atom_id res chain seq x y z
N GLN A 1 16.65 -12.40 -2.07
CA GLN A 1 15.52 -13.28 -2.38
C GLN A 1 14.42 -12.39 -2.89
N ASP A 2 13.84 -12.70 -4.05
CA ASP A 2 12.72 -11.91 -4.56
C ASP A 2 11.45 -12.27 -3.79
N MET A 3 10.53 -11.31 -3.63
CA MET A 3 9.31 -11.50 -2.84
C MET A 3 8.46 -12.67 -3.34
N THR A 4 8.43 -12.88 -4.65
CA THR A 4 7.72 -14.00 -5.28
C THR A 4 8.30 -15.36 -4.88
N ASP A 5 9.61 -15.46 -4.74
CA ASP A 5 10.28 -16.71 -4.33
C ASP A 5 10.01 -17.04 -2.86
N ALA A 6 9.64 -16.04 -2.07
CA ALA A 6 9.18 -16.20 -0.69
C ALA A 6 7.67 -16.50 -0.57
N GLY A 7 6.96 -16.68 -1.69
CA GLY A 7 5.53 -16.99 -1.73
C GLY A 7 4.60 -15.77 -1.69
N VAL A 8 5.12 -14.55 -1.87
CA VAL A 8 4.31 -13.33 -1.88
C VAL A 8 3.62 -13.15 -3.24
N GLU A 9 2.31 -12.93 -3.23
CA GLU A 9 1.54 -12.55 -4.42
C GLU A 9 1.77 -11.06 -4.73
N VAL A 10 2.50 -10.78 -5.82
CA VAL A 10 2.88 -9.41 -6.23
C VAL A 10 2.16 -9.02 -7.50
N HIS A 11 1.48 -7.87 -7.49
CA HIS A 11 0.78 -7.31 -8.65
C HIS A 11 1.14 -5.85 -8.90
N ARG A 12 1.27 -5.49 -10.18
CA ARG A 12 1.52 -4.11 -10.59
C ARG A 12 0.20 -3.37 -10.79
N TYR A 13 -0.05 -2.37 -9.94
CA TYR A 13 -1.18 -1.47 -10.15
C TYR A 13 -0.93 -0.54 -11.34
N ARG A 14 -1.88 -0.49 -12.29
CA ARG A 14 -1.83 0.34 -13.51
C ARG A 14 -0.51 0.20 -14.31
N PRO A 15 -0.25 -0.95 -14.94
CA PRO A 15 0.90 -1.09 -15.82
C PRO A 15 0.84 -0.09 -16.98
N LEU A 16 1.99 0.46 -17.38
CA LEU A 16 2.08 1.31 -18.56
C LEU A 16 1.79 0.50 -19.82
N THR A 17 0.84 0.99 -20.63
CA THR A 17 0.51 0.44 -21.95
C THR A 17 0.46 1.59 -22.96
N TRP A 18 0.67 1.28 -24.24
CA TRP A 18 0.73 2.29 -25.29
C TRP A 18 -0.54 3.16 -25.38
N TYR A 19 -1.71 2.59 -25.05
CA TYR A 19 -3.01 3.29 -25.07
C TYR A 19 -3.34 4.07 -23.79
N ASN A 20 -2.54 3.94 -22.72
CA ASN A 20 -2.81 4.60 -21.42
C ASN A 20 -1.79 5.69 -21.04
N LEU A 21 -0.93 6.10 -21.98
CA LEU A 21 0.10 7.13 -21.80
C LEU A 21 -0.45 8.45 -21.24
N HIS A 22 -1.66 8.86 -21.63
CA HIS A 22 -2.33 10.06 -21.12
C HIS A 22 -2.76 9.98 -19.64
N ARG A 23 -2.74 8.78 -19.04
CA ARG A 23 -3.15 8.53 -17.64
C ARG A 23 -1.99 8.22 -16.71
N VAL A 24 -0.74 8.35 -17.19
CA VAL A 24 0.48 8.00 -16.43
C VAL A 24 0.63 8.83 -15.15
N ASN A 25 0.05 10.05 -15.13
CA ASN A 25 0.07 10.89 -13.94
C ASN A 25 -1.03 10.55 -12.91
N ASN A 26 -1.98 9.67 -13.24
CA ASN A 26 -3.00 9.22 -12.30
C ASN A 26 -2.43 8.13 -11.40
N ARG A 27 -1.61 8.53 -10.43
CA ARG A 27 -1.02 7.65 -9.43
C ARG A 27 -1.90 7.60 -8.19
N THR A 28 -1.78 6.52 -7.42
CA THR A 28 -2.28 6.52 -6.05
C THR A 28 -1.27 7.23 -5.16
N HIS A 29 -1.75 8.10 -4.27
CA HIS A 29 -0.92 8.75 -3.24
C HIS A 29 -1.14 8.13 -1.84
N ARG A 30 -1.99 7.08 -1.77
CA ARG A 30 -2.27 6.34 -0.53
C ARG A 30 -1.05 5.51 -0.14
N LYS A 31 -0.63 5.60 1.12
CA LYS A 31 0.31 4.67 1.75
C LYS A 31 -0.46 3.94 2.84
N LEU A 32 -0.55 2.63 2.70
CA LEU A 32 -1.28 1.78 3.63
C LEU A 32 -0.64 0.40 3.69
N LEU A 33 -0.73 -0.22 4.87
CA LEU A 33 -0.41 -1.61 5.12
C LEU A 33 -1.50 -2.16 6.03
N VAL A 34 -2.00 -3.36 5.71
CA VAL A 34 -2.95 -4.08 6.56
C VAL A 34 -2.38 -5.46 6.86
N ILE A 35 -2.43 -5.85 8.13
CA ILE A 35 -1.97 -7.15 8.62
C ILE A 35 -3.18 -7.88 9.20
N ASP A 36 -3.49 -9.04 8.62
CA ASP A 36 -4.55 -9.97 9.04
C ASP A 36 -5.94 -9.34 9.25
N GLY A 37 -6.24 -8.23 8.57
CA GLY A 37 -7.47 -7.46 8.75
C GLY A 37 -7.59 -6.75 10.12
N ARG A 38 -6.57 -6.83 10.99
CA ARG A 38 -6.63 -6.41 12.40
C ARG A 38 -5.77 -5.19 12.73
N ILE A 39 -4.63 -5.05 12.06
CA ILE A 39 -3.70 -3.93 12.25
C ILE A 39 -3.59 -3.18 10.94
N GLY A 40 -3.83 -1.88 10.99
CA GLY A 40 -3.65 -0.97 9.86
C GLY A 40 -2.51 0.01 10.11
N PHE A 41 -1.83 0.39 9.04
CA PHE A 41 -0.88 1.51 9.04
C PHE A 41 -1.28 2.50 7.94
N THR A 42 -1.19 3.79 8.23
CA THR A 42 -1.42 4.87 7.27
C THR A 42 -0.72 6.16 7.72
N GLY A 43 -0.43 7.05 6.78
CA GLY A 43 0.26 8.32 7.03
C GLY A 43 1.00 8.83 5.79
N GLY A 44 2.07 9.60 6.00
CA GLY A 44 2.87 10.15 4.90
C GLY A 44 4.03 9.28 4.42
N VAL A 45 4.57 8.43 5.32
CA VAL A 45 5.76 7.59 5.06
C VAL A 45 5.59 6.71 3.83
N GLY A 46 6.56 6.79 2.92
CA GLY A 46 6.73 5.90 1.76
C GLY A 46 7.76 4.80 2.00
N VAL A 47 8.12 4.09 0.92
CA VAL A 47 9.17 3.07 0.94
C VAL A 47 10.36 3.58 0.14
N ALA A 48 11.32 4.23 0.81
CA ALA A 48 12.57 4.71 0.24
C ALA A 48 13.58 5.07 1.34
N ASP A 49 14.85 5.21 0.96
CA ASP A 49 15.97 5.40 1.90
C ASP A 49 15.84 6.66 2.76
N GLN A 50 15.16 7.69 2.27
CA GLN A 50 14.96 8.97 2.97
C GLN A 50 14.20 8.81 4.30
N TRP A 51 13.43 7.73 4.48
CA TRP A 51 12.70 7.47 5.72
C TRP A 51 13.44 6.53 6.69
N MET A 52 14.68 6.13 6.41
CA MET A 52 15.46 5.23 7.29
C MET A 52 16.13 5.92 8.50
N GLY A 53 15.96 7.24 8.65
CA GLY A 53 16.56 8.03 9.74
C GLY A 53 15.54 8.69 10.66
N ASP A 54 16.04 9.45 11.63
CA ASP A 54 15.27 10.22 12.62
C ASP A 54 15.19 11.71 12.25
N ALA A 55 15.07 12.00 10.96
CA ALA A 55 15.04 13.36 10.40
C ALA A 55 16.17 14.27 10.93
N GLN A 56 17.34 13.71 11.19
CA GLN A 56 18.46 14.38 11.85
C GLN A 56 19.23 15.33 10.92
N ASP A 57 19.03 15.22 9.60
CA ASP A 57 19.72 15.99 8.57
C ASP A 57 18.84 16.14 7.31
N PRO A 58 19.22 16.96 6.32
CA PRO A 58 18.42 17.20 5.12
C PRO A 58 18.16 15.99 4.20
N GLU A 59 18.92 14.89 4.34
CA GLU A 59 18.75 13.68 3.53
C GLU A 59 17.65 12.77 4.11
N HIS A 60 17.27 12.98 5.37
CA HIS A 60 16.29 12.17 6.09
C HIS A 60 14.99 12.93 6.35
N TRP A 61 13.88 12.35 5.89
CA TRP A 61 12.59 13.02 5.92
C TRP A 61 11.87 12.82 7.25
N ARG A 62 11.37 13.92 7.79
CA ARG A 62 10.41 13.90 8.90
C ARG A 62 9.00 13.67 8.35
N ASP A 63 8.34 12.64 8.83
CA ASP A 63 6.94 12.37 8.51
C ASP A 63 6.21 11.74 9.70
N SER A 64 4.89 11.56 9.59
CA SER A 64 4.06 10.88 10.58
C SER A 64 3.38 9.67 9.97
N HIS A 65 3.41 8.57 10.71
CA HIS A 65 2.72 7.33 10.36
C HIS A 65 2.03 6.79 11.60
N TYR A 66 0.84 6.23 11.41
CA TYR A 66 0.00 5.79 12.51
C TYR A 66 -0.27 4.32 12.38
N ARG A 67 -0.07 3.61 13.49
CA ARG A 67 -0.59 2.26 13.69
C ARG A 67 -1.99 2.38 14.29
N ILE A 68 -2.95 1.72 13.68
CA ILE A 68 -4.35 1.72 14.08
C ILE A 68 -4.86 0.29 14.23
N GLU A 69 -5.78 0.11 15.17
CA GLU A 69 -6.45 -1.15 15.49
C GLU A 69 -7.96 -0.94 15.63
N GLY A 70 -8.71 -2.03 15.58
CA GLY A 70 -10.16 -2.02 15.73
C GLY A 70 -10.91 -1.82 14.41
N PRO A 71 -12.22 -1.52 14.46
CA PRO A 71 -13.10 -1.56 13.29
C PRO A 71 -12.68 -0.65 12.12
N VAL A 72 -11.88 0.38 12.39
CA VAL A 72 -11.34 1.28 11.36
C VAL A 72 -10.43 0.56 10.35
N VAL A 73 -9.79 -0.55 10.74
CA VAL A 73 -8.89 -1.31 9.85
C VAL A 73 -9.64 -1.88 8.65
N ALA A 74 -10.92 -2.23 8.80
CA ALA A 74 -11.77 -2.67 7.70
C ALA A 74 -11.90 -1.60 6.58
N GLN A 75 -11.83 -0.31 6.93
CA GLN A 75 -11.87 0.78 5.94
C GLN A 75 -10.54 0.90 5.18
N VAL A 76 -9.42 0.68 5.86
CA VAL A 76 -8.09 0.63 5.23
C VAL A 76 -7.99 -0.58 4.29
N GLN A 77 -8.47 -1.74 4.75
CA GLN A 77 -8.59 -2.97 3.96
C GLN A 77 -9.44 -2.75 2.70
N ALA A 78 -10.60 -2.08 2.82
CA ALA A 78 -11.43 -1.74 1.68
C ALA A 78 -10.71 -0.82 0.68
N ALA A 79 -9.93 0.16 1.17
CA ALA A 79 -9.14 1.05 0.32
C ALA A 79 -8.00 0.31 -0.42
N PHE A 80 -7.41 -0.72 0.19
CA PHE A 80 -6.49 -1.64 -0.48
C PHE A 80 -7.22 -2.47 -1.54
N ASN A 81 -8.37 -3.05 -1.19
CA ASN A 81 -9.15 -3.93 -2.06
C ASN A 81 -9.60 -3.22 -3.36
N ASP A 82 -9.91 -1.92 -3.31
CA ASP A 82 -10.19 -1.12 -4.52
C ASP A 82 -9.04 -1.14 -5.54
N ASN A 83 -7.78 -1.11 -5.08
CA ASN A 83 -6.61 -1.24 -5.95
C ASN A 83 -6.33 -2.68 -6.34
N TRP A 84 -6.59 -3.63 -5.44
CA TRP A 84 -6.41 -5.06 -5.69
C TRP A 84 -7.34 -5.55 -6.79
N ILE A 85 -8.64 -5.26 -6.70
CA ILE A 85 -9.65 -5.61 -7.71
C ILE A 85 -9.28 -5.04 -9.08
N LYS A 86 -8.79 -3.80 -9.13
CA LYS A 86 -8.33 -3.18 -10.39
C LYS A 86 -7.10 -3.86 -10.99
N SER A 87 -6.30 -4.55 -10.18
CA SER A 87 -5.07 -5.21 -10.62
C SER A 87 -5.31 -6.68 -10.96
N THR A 88 -6.19 -7.37 -10.22
CA THR A 88 -6.33 -8.83 -10.27
C THR A 88 -7.73 -9.29 -10.68
N GLY A 89 -8.74 -8.42 -10.62
CA GLY A 89 -10.15 -8.78 -10.77
C GLY A 89 -10.73 -9.54 -9.56
N ARG A 90 -9.94 -9.80 -8.51
CA ARG A 90 -10.36 -10.58 -7.33
C ARG A 90 -10.78 -9.65 -6.20
N VAL A 91 -11.89 -9.99 -5.54
CA VAL A 91 -12.34 -9.32 -4.31
C VAL A 91 -11.81 -10.09 -3.12
N LEU A 92 -11.07 -9.42 -2.23
CA LEU A 92 -10.71 -9.99 -0.93
C LEU A 92 -11.90 -9.83 0.02
N ASN A 93 -12.45 -10.94 0.52
CA ASN A 93 -13.61 -10.98 1.43
C ASN A 93 -13.58 -12.19 2.37
N GLY A 94 -14.38 -12.13 3.44
CA GLY A 94 -14.47 -13.19 4.44
C GLY A 94 -13.55 -12.99 5.65
N ALA A 95 -13.65 -13.91 6.61
CA ALA A 95 -13.02 -13.81 7.93
C ALA A 95 -11.48 -13.86 7.89
N GLU A 96 -10.88 -14.29 6.79
CA GLU A 96 -9.43 -14.26 6.59
C GLU A 96 -8.92 -12.83 6.30
N TYR A 97 -9.81 -11.93 5.86
CA TYR A 97 -9.47 -10.57 5.42
C TYR A 97 -10.12 -9.49 6.29
N TYR A 98 -11.11 -9.81 7.13
CA TYR A 98 -11.86 -8.87 7.96
C TYR A 98 -12.17 -9.46 9.33
#